data_AF-A0A8H8JR87-F1
#
_entry.id   AF-A0A8H8JR87-F1
#
_cell.length_a   1.000
_cell.length_b   1.000
_cell.length_c   1.000
_cell.angle_alpha   90.00
_cell.angle_beta   90.00
_cell.angle_gamma   90.00
#
_symmetry.space_group_name_H-M   'P 1'
#
loop_
_entity.id
_entity.type
_entity.pdbx_description
1 polymer ?
#
loop_
_entity_poly.entity_id
_entity_poly.type
_entity_poly.pdbx_seq_one_letter_code
_entity_poly.pdbx_strand_id
1 'polypeptide(L)'
;MTMNRLPLELVALIAGHVKNDKGSITDLLLVNQRMYQALIHMAFRHVVLSSDWAVQMFAWAVCVRPTNPGKFVQTLKIGKKLCPFEYGAWGLTGSYGERLRFALLKLPCLRELSIAGSTTAINKCLYEPRIPFKLRKLELACANSRALERFLTRQTGIEHLRLVCVQCYLDLNTCNYIATDLKVLPRLDSFTGPIDWLQQIAPKRALSEIILDNGNYYNNPIPWNRFTGEAPLRSAGLYYKAEYYKMLKPSNYYWVCFLGSLREQQQDQAITKLVVYESLSGPIGSKLRETIVLRLKTLQTHPGFPRLERLVIQLADDEVRCPSLVSAWLGKMKHLDNWHKHLPRLRSAAVYGVEIV
;
A
#
# COMPACT_ATOMS: atom_id res chain seq x y z
N MET A 1 -10.16 -12.83 -44.87
CA MET A 1 -10.48 -11.40 -44.62
C MET A 1 -9.22 -10.71 -44.14
N THR A 2 -8.81 -9.60 -44.76
CA THR A 2 -7.67 -8.82 -44.27
C THR A 2 -8.14 -7.96 -43.08
N MET A 3 -7.43 -8.02 -41.95
CA MET A 3 -7.74 -7.25 -40.73
C MET A 3 -7.82 -5.73 -40.99
N ASN A 4 -7.28 -5.24 -42.10
CA ASN A 4 -7.36 -3.84 -42.54
C ASN A 4 -8.80 -3.34 -42.81
N ARG A 5 -9.77 -4.24 -42.98
CA ARG A 5 -11.17 -3.90 -43.28
C ARG A 5 -12.13 -3.94 -42.08
N LEU A 6 -11.65 -4.29 -40.88
CA LEU A 6 -12.52 -4.29 -39.69
C LEU A 6 -12.95 -2.85 -39.32
N PRO A 7 -14.25 -2.60 -39.11
CA PRO A 7 -14.75 -1.36 -38.51
C PRO A 7 -14.12 -1.11 -37.13
N LEU A 8 -13.87 0.15 -36.78
CA LEU A 8 -13.20 0.51 -35.52
C LEU A 8 -14.05 0.13 -34.29
N GLU A 9 -15.36 0.05 -34.46
CA GLU A 9 -16.33 -0.37 -33.46
C GLU A 9 -16.12 -1.85 -33.10
N LEU A 10 -15.91 -2.70 -34.11
CA LEU A 10 -15.59 -4.12 -33.89
C LEU A 10 -14.21 -4.28 -33.25
N VAL A 11 -13.24 -3.46 -33.66
CA VAL A 11 -11.90 -3.44 -33.04
C VAL A 11 -12.00 -3.06 -31.56
N ALA A 12 -12.80 -2.04 -31.21
CA ALA A 12 -13.03 -1.64 -29.83
C ALA A 12 -13.75 -2.72 -29.01
N LEU A 13 -14.71 -3.43 -29.61
CA LEU A 13 -15.40 -4.55 -28.97
C LEU A 13 -14.45 -5.73 -28.69
N ILE A 14 -13.63 -6.12 -29.67
CA ILE A 14 -12.61 -7.16 -29.53
C ILE A 14 -11.62 -6.76 -28.44
N ALA A 15 -11.08 -5.54 -28.51
CA ALA A 15 -10.16 -5.03 -27.51
C ALA A 15 -10.80 -4.95 -26.11
N GLY A 16 -12.10 -4.65 -26.02
CA GLY A 16 -12.86 -4.69 -24.78
C GLY A 16 -12.95 -6.08 -24.16
N HIS A 17 -13.00 -7.14 -24.99
CA HIS A 17 -13.00 -8.53 -24.54
C HIS A 17 -11.62 -8.99 -24.11
N VAL A 18 -10.55 -8.57 -24.80
CA VAL A 18 -9.16 -8.94 -24.47
C VAL A 18 -8.43 -7.91 -23.61
N LYS A 19 -9.12 -6.90 -23.05
CA LYS A 19 -8.51 -5.77 -22.31
C LYS A 19 -7.63 -6.19 -21.12
N ASN A 20 -7.88 -7.38 -20.57
CA ASN A 20 -7.13 -7.93 -19.45
C ASN A 20 -5.94 -8.78 -19.90
N ASP A 21 -5.87 -9.14 -21.18
CA ASP A 21 -4.76 -9.85 -21.80
C ASP A 21 -3.87 -8.84 -22.54
N LYS A 22 -2.77 -8.46 -21.88
CA LYS A 22 -1.79 -7.52 -22.45
C LYS A 22 -1.10 -8.07 -23.70
N GLY A 23 -0.97 -9.40 -23.82
CA GLY A 23 -0.36 -10.05 -24.99
C GLY A 23 -1.22 -9.79 -26.22
N SER A 24 -2.49 -10.19 -26.14
CA SER A 24 -3.47 -9.97 -27.21
C SER A 24 -3.59 -8.50 -27.64
N ILE A 25 -3.61 -7.55 -26.69
CA ILE A 25 -3.65 -6.11 -27.03
C ILE A 25 -2.37 -5.69 -27.78
N THR A 26 -1.21 -6.20 -27.38
CA THR A 26 0.06 -5.88 -28.04
C THR A 26 0.09 -6.45 -29.45
N ASP A 27 -0.35 -7.68 -29.66
CA ASP A 27 -0.41 -8.31 -30.97
C ASP A 27 -1.34 -7.53 -31.92
N LEU A 28 -2.50 -7.08 -31.41
CA LEU A 28 -3.42 -6.24 -32.19
C LEU A 28 -2.81 -4.90 -32.60
N LEU A 29 -1.99 -4.28 -31.74
CA LEU A 29 -1.28 -3.04 -32.08
C LEU A 29 -0.28 -3.21 -33.23
N LEU A 30 0.29 -4.41 -33.38
CA LEU A 30 1.32 -4.71 -34.38
C LEU A 30 0.74 -5.04 -35.76
N VAL A 31 -0.56 -5.26 -35.88
CA VAL A 31 -1.21 -5.65 -37.14
C VAL A 31 -1.04 -4.58 -38.22
N ASN A 32 -1.36 -3.32 -37.90
CA ASN A 32 -1.20 -2.18 -38.82
C ASN A 32 -1.30 -0.83 -38.07
N GLN A 33 -1.00 0.27 -38.77
CA GLN A 33 -1.05 1.63 -38.22
C GLN A 33 -2.46 2.04 -37.72
N ARG A 34 -3.53 1.57 -38.36
CA ARG A 34 -4.91 1.86 -37.97
C ARG A 34 -5.25 1.23 -36.62
N MET A 35 -4.87 -0.03 -36.41
CA MET A 35 -5.03 -0.73 -35.13
C MET A 35 -4.17 -0.07 -34.05
N TYR A 36 -2.94 0.31 -34.38
CA TYR A 36 -2.07 1.06 -33.48
C TYR A 36 -2.74 2.34 -32.97
N GLN A 37 -3.22 3.19 -33.89
CA GLN A 37 -3.88 4.45 -33.54
C GLN A 37 -5.16 4.23 -32.70
N ALA A 38 -5.94 3.20 -33.04
CA ALA A 38 -7.17 2.87 -32.33
C ALA A 38 -6.91 2.37 -30.90
N LEU A 39 -5.88 1.55 -30.69
CA LEU A 39 -5.70 0.79 -29.44
C LEU A 39 -4.57 1.29 -28.53
N ILE A 40 -3.72 2.23 -28.99
CA ILE A 40 -2.57 2.73 -28.21
C ILE A 40 -2.97 3.19 -26.81
N HIS A 41 -4.15 3.81 -26.68
CA HIS A 41 -4.65 4.29 -25.40
C HIS A 41 -4.92 3.15 -24.40
N MET A 42 -5.29 1.96 -24.85
CA MET A 42 -5.53 0.80 -23.99
C MET A 42 -4.21 0.21 -23.49
N ALA A 43 -3.22 0.07 -24.37
CA ALA A 43 -1.92 -0.50 -24.00
C ALA A 43 -1.14 0.38 -23.03
N PHE A 44 -1.21 1.70 -23.19
CA PHE A 44 -0.49 2.64 -22.32
C PHE A 44 -1.28 3.08 -21.09
N ARG A 45 -2.52 2.60 -20.90
CA ARG A 45 -3.34 2.97 -19.73
C ARG A 45 -2.68 2.58 -18.40
N HIS A 46 -2.11 1.37 -18.35
CA HIS A 46 -1.47 0.80 -17.15
C HIS A 46 -0.04 0.35 -17.46
N VAL A 47 0.92 1.22 -17.16
CA VAL A 47 2.34 1.00 -17.43
C VAL A 47 3.03 0.44 -16.20
N VAL A 48 3.78 -0.65 -16.39
CA VAL A 48 4.63 -1.26 -15.37
C VAL A 48 6.05 -1.28 -15.90
N LEU A 49 6.97 -0.65 -15.18
CA LEU A 49 8.38 -0.53 -15.52
C LEU A 49 9.18 -1.35 -14.52
N SER A 50 9.78 -2.45 -14.97
CA SER A 50 10.44 -3.44 -14.11
C SER A 50 11.97 -3.44 -14.18
N SER A 51 12.56 -2.47 -14.90
CA SER A 51 14.01 -2.30 -15.06
C SER A 51 14.37 -0.85 -15.39
N ASP A 52 15.64 -0.48 -15.18
CA ASP A 52 16.15 0.87 -15.48
C ASP A 52 16.04 1.18 -16.97
N TRP A 53 16.30 0.17 -17.81
CA TRP A 53 16.12 0.27 -19.25
C TRP A 53 14.66 0.59 -19.62
N ALA A 54 13.69 -0.07 -18.97
CA ALA A 54 12.28 0.23 -19.20
C ALA A 54 11.93 1.68 -18.79
N VAL A 55 12.48 2.18 -17.69
CA VAL A 55 12.31 3.59 -17.28
C VAL A 55 12.91 4.54 -18.30
N GLN A 56 14.12 4.25 -18.78
CA GLN A 56 14.77 5.07 -19.79
C GLN A 56 14.00 5.10 -21.11
N MET A 57 13.57 3.93 -21.61
CA MET A 57 12.80 3.84 -22.85
C MET A 57 11.45 4.50 -22.73
N PHE A 58 10.78 4.36 -21.59
CA PHE A 58 9.53 5.06 -21.30
C PHE A 58 9.72 6.57 -21.29
N ALA A 59 10.72 7.08 -20.55
CA ALA A 59 11.00 8.50 -20.47
C ALA A 59 11.32 9.08 -21.86
N TRP A 60 12.12 8.36 -22.66
CA TRP A 60 12.41 8.76 -24.03
C TRP A 60 11.16 8.76 -24.92
N ALA A 61 10.34 7.70 -24.87
CA ALA A 61 9.13 7.59 -25.67
C ALA A 61 8.11 8.70 -25.36
N VAL A 62 7.98 9.07 -24.09
CA VAL A 62 7.06 10.11 -23.63
C VAL A 62 7.57 11.53 -23.91
N CYS A 63 8.88 11.76 -23.76
CA CYS A 63 9.45 13.10 -23.91
C CYS A 63 9.80 13.46 -25.37
N VAL A 64 10.14 12.49 -26.21
CA VAL A 64 10.72 12.75 -27.55
C VAL A 64 9.75 12.42 -28.69
N ARG A 65 8.87 11.42 -28.55
CA ARG A 65 8.06 10.97 -29.70
C ARG A 65 6.84 11.88 -29.96
N PRO A 66 6.52 12.19 -31.23
CA PRO A 66 5.35 13.02 -31.59
C PRO A 66 4.01 12.43 -31.13
N THR A 67 3.89 11.11 -31.09
CA THR A 67 2.66 10.42 -30.67
C THR A 67 2.40 10.50 -29.16
N ASN A 68 3.40 10.95 -28.37
CA ASN A 68 3.43 11.02 -26.90
C ASN A 68 2.40 10.10 -26.21
N PRO A 69 2.73 8.82 -25.98
CA PRO A 69 1.84 7.89 -25.30
C PRO A 69 1.53 8.29 -23.86
N GLY A 70 2.30 9.23 -23.28
CA GLY A 70 2.12 9.74 -21.93
C GLY A 70 0.73 10.31 -21.64
N LYS A 71 0.05 10.83 -22.66
CA LYS A 71 -1.32 11.37 -22.52
C LYS A 71 -2.37 10.31 -22.15
N PHE A 72 -2.08 9.03 -22.34
CA PHE A 72 -3.01 7.93 -22.03
C PHE A 72 -2.72 7.25 -20.70
N VAL A 73 -1.56 7.51 -20.10
CA VAL A 73 -1.11 6.82 -18.88
C VAL A 73 -1.96 7.27 -17.69
N GLN A 74 -2.67 6.31 -17.09
CA GLN A 74 -3.47 6.52 -15.88
C GLN A 74 -2.82 5.90 -14.65
N THR A 75 -2.18 4.74 -14.82
CA THR A 75 -1.43 4.06 -13.77
C THR A 75 0.01 3.89 -14.22
N LEU A 76 0.96 4.34 -13.39
CA LEU A 76 2.39 4.11 -13.57
C LEU A 76 2.94 3.38 -12.34
N LYS A 77 3.47 2.18 -12.55
CA LYS A 77 4.19 1.41 -11.53
C LYS A 77 5.64 1.24 -11.93
N ILE A 78 6.54 1.52 -11.01
CA ILE A 78 7.99 1.42 -11.19
C ILE A 78 8.52 0.52 -10.09
N GLY A 79 9.16 -0.56 -10.49
CA GLY A 79 9.67 -1.59 -9.59
C GLY A 79 8.78 -2.83 -9.61
N LYS A 80 9.36 -3.97 -9.21
CA LYS A 80 8.62 -5.23 -9.09
C LYS A 80 7.83 -5.30 -7.78
N LYS A 81 8.44 -4.85 -6.68
CA LYS A 81 7.82 -4.81 -5.34
C LYS A 81 8.23 -3.53 -4.63
N LEU A 82 7.30 -2.97 -3.85
CA LEU A 82 7.61 -1.95 -2.84
C LEU A 82 8.27 -2.64 -1.64
N CYS A 83 9.44 -3.25 -1.85
CA CYS A 83 10.18 -3.92 -0.79
C CYS A 83 11.43 -3.10 -0.43
N PRO A 84 11.56 -2.65 0.82
CA PRO A 84 12.73 -1.91 1.28
C PRO A 84 13.99 -2.77 1.47
N PHE A 85 13.84 -4.11 1.55
CA PHE A 85 14.89 -5.03 2.00
C PHE A 85 15.28 -6.14 1.02
N GLU A 86 14.59 -6.31 -0.10
CA GLU A 86 15.01 -7.31 -1.09
C GLU A 86 16.33 -6.82 -1.74
N TYR A 87 17.47 -7.28 -1.20
CA TYR A 87 18.76 -7.22 -1.89
C TYR A 87 18.58 -7.93 -3.25
N GLY A 88 18.57 -7.15 -4.33
CA GLY A 88 18.29 -7.64 -5.69
C GLY A 88 16.88 -7.35 -6.22
N ALA A 89 15.96 -6.79 -5.42
CA ALA A 89 14.76 -6.16 -5.96
C ALA A 89 15.17 -4.90 -6.72
N TRP A 90 14.91 -4.90 -8.02
CA TRP A 90 15.16 -3.73 -8.84
C TRP A 90 14.29 -2.55 -8.36
N GLY A 91 14.92 -1.42 -8.11
CA GLY A 91 14.30 -0.15 -7.74
C GLY A 91 15.03 1.04 -8.39
N LEU A 92 14.32 2.17 -8.51
CA LEU A 92 14.83 3.36 -9.17
C LEU A 92 16.11 3.90 -8.48
N THR A 93 17.20 3.98 -9.24
CA THR A 93 18.45 4.59 -8.79
C THR A 93 18.49 6.10 -9.03
N GLY A 94 19.39 6.81 -8.35
CA GLY A 94 19.40 8.28 -8.32
C GLY A 94 19.57 8.99 -9.68
N SER A 95 20.18 8.33 -10.68
CA SER A 95 20.38 8.88 -12.03
C SER A 95 19.10 8.86 -12.87
N TYR A 96 18.17 7.94 -12.62
CA TYR A 96 16.93 7.83 -13.36
C TYR A 96 15.79 8.68 -12.77
N GLY A 97 15.93 9.16 -11.52
CA GLY A 97 14.95 10.04 -10.88
C GLY A 97 14.65 11.32 -11.68
N GLU A 98 15.68 11.96 -12.23
CA GLU A 98 15.53 13.18 -13.04
C GLU A 98 14.85 12.91 -14.39
N ARG A 99 15.21 11.80 -15.06
CA ARG A 99 14.58 11.41 -16.33
C ARG A 99 13.10 11.09 -16.13
N LEU A 100 12.80 10.36 -15.06
CA LEU A 100 11.42 10.05 -14.69
C LEU A 100 10.63 11.32 -14.36
N ARG A 101 11.23 12.28 -13.66
CA ARG A 101 10.61 13.60 -13.41
C ARG A 101 10.13 14.25 -14.71
N PHE A 102 10.99 14.32 -15.72
CA PHE A 102 10.60 14.89 -17.03
C PHE A 102 9.48 14.10 -17.70
N ALA A 103 9.51 12.77 -17.59
CA ALA A 103 8.43 11.92 -18.11
C ALA A 103 7.10 12.20 -17.40
N LEU A 104 7.10 12.31 -16.06
CA LEU A 104 5.91 12.62 -15.25
C LEU A 104 5.23 13.93 -15.68
N LEU A 105 6.02 14.95 -16.06
CA LEU A 105 5.50 16.23 -16.57
C LEU A 105 4.72 16.11 -17.90
N LYS A 106 4.78 14.95 -18.55
CA LYS A 106 4.08 14.66 -19.80
C LYS A 106 2.93 13.67 -19.61
N LEU A 107 2.54 13.38 -18.36
CA LEU A 107 1.45 12.44 -18.02
C LEU A 107 0.23 13.17 -17.42
N PRO A 108 -0.52 13.98 -18.20
CA PRO A 108 -1.63 14.78 -17.68
C PRO A 108 -2.77 13.95 -17.08
N CYS A 109 -2.91 12.69 -17.50
CA CYS A 109 -3.99 11.80 -17.06
C CYS A 109 -3.60 10.84 -15.93
N LEU A 110 -2.40 10.98 -15.36
CA LEU A 110 -1.92 10.07 -14.32
C LEU A 110 -2.76 10.20 -13.04
N ARG A 111 -3.30 9.08 -12.57
CA ARG A 111 -4.13 8.98 -11.36
C ARG A 111 -3.50 8.10 -10.29
N GLU A 112 -2.67 7.15 -10.68
CA GLU A 112 -2.04 6.20 -9.76
C GLU A 112 -0.54 6.13 -10.03
N LEU A 113 0.25 6.35 -8.99
CA LEU A 113 1.70 6.31 -9.05
C LEU A 113 2.25 5.38 -7.97
N SER A 114 3.04 4.39 -8.38
CA SER A 114 3.81 3.52 -7.49
C SER A 114 5.28 3.58 -7.86
N ILE A 115 6.16 3.95 -6.92
CA ILE A 115 7.60 4.01 -7.15
C ILE A 115 8.33 3.22 -6.06
N ALA A 116 8.95 2.11 -6.45
CA ALA A 116 9.99 1.46 -5.66
C ALA A 116 11.36 2.00 -6.08
N GLY A 117 12.17 2.44 -5.12
CA GLY A 117 13.49 2.98 -5.38
C GLY A 117 14.15 3.60 -4.16
N SER A 118 15.36 4.12 -4.36
CA SER A 118 16.08 4.85 -3.33
C SER A 118 15.40 6.18 -2.98
N THR A 119 15.54 6.63 -1.73
CA THR A 119 15.08 7.95 -1.27
C THR A 119 15.58 9.07 -2.18
N THR A 120 16.83 9.00 -2.61
CA THR A 120 17.44 9.98 -3.52
C THR A 120 16.72 10.05 -4.87
N ALA A 121 16.41 8.90 -5.47
CA ALA A 121 15.72 8.85 -6.76
C ALA A 121 14.29 9.37 -6.67
N ILE A 122 13.57 9.01 -5.61
CA ILE A 122 12.20 9.46 -5.36
C ILE A 122 12.18 10.95 -5.09
N ASN A 123 13.09 11.46 -4.27
CA ASN A 123 13.22 12.89 -4.02
C ASN A 123 13.45 13.66 -5.32
N LYS A 124 14.39 13.21 -6.16
CA LYS A 124 14.62 13.80 -7.49
C LYS A 124 13.40 13.73 -8.38
N CYS A 125 12.65 12.63 -8.35
CA CYS A 125 11.44 12.44 -9.14
C CYS A 125 10.31 13.41 -8.74
N LEU A 126 10.12 13.63 -7.44
CA LEU A 126 9.04 14.45 -6.88
C LEU A 126 9.40 15.93 -6.72
N TYR A 127 10.67 16.30 -6.90
CA TYR A 127 11.15 17.67 -6.80
C TYR A 127 10.75 18.50 -8.03
N GLU A 128 9.49 18.98 -8.08
CA GLU A 128 9.07 19.93 -9.13
C GLU A 128 7.86 20.79 -8.70
N PRO A 129 7.80 22.09 -9.07
CA PRO A 129 6.72 23.01 -8.72
C PRO A 129 5.36 22.75 -9.41
N ARG A 130 5.32 22.15 -10.61
CA ARG A 130 4.09 22.11 -11.44
C ARG A 130 3.86 20.75 -12.08
N ILE A 131 3.14 19.90 -11.38
CA ILE A 131 2.78 18.57 -11.83
C ILE A 131 1.42 18.64 -12.55
N PRO A 132 1.29 18.13 -13.79
CA PRO A 132 0.09 18.34 -14.63
C PRO A 132 -1.09 17.43 -14.27
N PHE A 133 -0.96 16.64 -13.20
CA PHE A 133 -1.91 15.58 -12.85
C PHE A 133 -2.32 15.64 -11.37
N LYS A 134 -3.43 14.98 -11.08
CA LYS A 134 -3.99 14.81 -9.72
C LYS A 134 -4.09 13.33 -9.41
N LEU A 135 -3.29 12.88 -8.47
CA LEU A 135 -3.29 11.49 -8.04
C LEU A 135 -4.48 11.20 -7.14
N ARG A 136 -5.05 10.02 -7.32
CA ARG A 136 -5.96 9.34 -6.42
C ARG A 136 -5.20 8.36 -5.51
N LYS A 137 -4.13 7.76 -6.03
CA LYS A 137 -3.34 6.74 -5.33
C LYS A 137 -1.85 7.00 -5.47
N LEU A 138 -1.14 6.94 -4.35
CA LEU A 138 0.32 7.08 -4.29
C LEU A 138 0.92 5.95 -3.45
N GLU A 139 1.92 5.27 -4.00
CA GLU A 139 2.69 4.26 -3.29
C GLU A 139 4.19 4.53 -3.44
N LEU A 140 4.94 4.64 -2.35
CA LEU A 140 6.37 4.96 -2.38
C LEU A 140 7.16 4.06 -1.42
N ALA A 141 8.30 3.57 -1.90
CA ALA A 141 9.36 3.04 -1.04
C ALA A 141 10.21 4.22 -0.52
N CYS A 142 10.59 4.21 0.75
CA CYS A 142 11.53 5.13 1.39
C CYS A 142 11.28 6.61 1.10
N ALA A 143 10.17 7.14 1.62
CA ALA A 143 9.76 8.51 1.33
C ALA A 143 9.75 9.34 2.62
N ASN A 144 10.83 10.06 2.85
CA ASN A 144 10.88 11.10 3.88
C ASN A 144 11.73 12.26 3.39
N SER A 145 11.07 13.33 2.98
CA SER A 145 11.74 14.54 2.51
C SER A 145 10.77 15.70 2.42
N ARG A 146 11.31 16.91 2.49
CA ARG A 146 10.59 18.15 2.14
C ARG A 146 10.03 18.13 0.72
N ALA A 147 10.63 17.36 -0.20
CA ALA A 147 10.12 17.22 -1.56
C ALA A 147 8.80 16.44 -1.56
N LEU A 148 8.73 15.35 -0.79
CA LEU A 148 7.49 14.59 -0.58
C LEU A 148 6.41 15.43 0.08
N GLU A 149 6.73 16.15 1.16
CA GLU A 149 5.76 17.00 1.86
C GLU A 149 5.13 18.01 0.90
N ARG A 150 5.96 18.77 0.17
CA ARG A 150 5.50 19.73 -0.86
C ARG A 150 4.68 19.07 -1.96
N PHE A 151 5.04 17.85 -2.35
CA PHE A 151 4.29 17.08 -3.33
C PHE A 151 2.91 16.72 -2.79
N LEU A 152 2.82 16.19 -1.56
CA LEU A 152 1.56 15.80 -0.91
C LEU A 152 0.64 16.99 -0.70
N THR A 153 1.15 18.15 -0.28
CA THR A 153 0.34 19.38 -0.12
C THR A 153 -0.39 19.77 -1.40
N ARG A 154 0.21 19.49 -2.57
CA ARG A 154 -0.37 19.83 -3.89
C ARG A 154 -1.30 18.75 -4.45
N GLN A 155 -1.22 17.54 -3.92
CA GLN A 155 -1.96 16.37 -4.36
C GLN A 155 -3.15 16.08 -3.45
N THR A 156 -4.04 17.06 -3.30
CA THR A 156 -5.22 16.99 -2.42
C THR A 156 -6.26 15.92 -2.79
N GLY A 157 -6.14 15.33 -3.98
CA GLY A 157 -7.04 14.28 -4.48
C GLY A 157 -6.67 12.87 -4.04
N ILE A 158 -5.57 12.67 -3.32
CA ILE A 158 -5.11 11.35 -2.90
C ILE A 158 -6.10 10.78 -1.87
N GLU A 159 -6.64 9.61 -2.20
CA GLU A 159 -7.52 8.79 -1.37
C GLU A 159 -6.75 7.63 -0.73
N HIS A 160 -5.72 7.11 -1.43
CA HIS A 160 -4.92 5.98 -1.00
C HIS A 160 -3.44 6.34 -0.95
N LEU A 161 -2.82 6.23 0.23
CA LEU A 161 -1.41 6.48 0.44
C LEU A 161 -0.72 5.25 1.03
N ARG A 162 0.28 4.72 0.34
CA ARG A 162 1.17 3.66 0.83
C ARG A 162 2.60 4.16 0.95
N LEU A 163 3.15 4.14 2.16
CA LEU A 163 4.51 4.55 2.44
C LEU A 163 5.24 3.42 3.15
N VAL A 164 6.30 2.93 2.52
CA VAL A 164 7.10 1.80 3.01
C VAL A 164 8.49 2.33 3.36
N CYS A 165 8.98 2.28 4.61
CA CYS A 165 10.21 2.98 5.00
C CYS A 165 11.19 2.15 5.85
N VAL A 166 12.39 1.84 5.33
CA VAL A 166 13.46 1.06 6.00
C VAL A 166 13.86 1.58 7.38
N GLN A 167 13.85 2.92 7.58
CA GLN A 167 14.39 3.58 8.76
C GLN A 167 13.32 4.46 9.40
N CYS A 168 12.44 3.85 10.20
CA CYS A 168 11.37 4.54 10.93
C CYS A 168 11.90 5.48 12.03
N TYR A 169 13.17 5.32 12.43
CA TYR A 169 13.68 5.80 13.71
C TYR A 169 14.03 7.29 13.80
N LEU A 170 14.15 8.01 12.68
CA LEU A 170 14.81 9.33 12.72
C LEU A 170 13.99 10.51 12.24
N ASP A 171 12.84 10.31 11.60
CA ASP A 171 12.15 11.47 11.03
C ASP A 171 10.63 11.29 10.97
N LEU A 172 9.98 11.53 12.10
CA LEU A 172 8.52 11.58 12.21
C LEU A 172 7.93 12.85 11.61
N ASN A 173 8.72 13.76 11.02
CA ASN A 173 8.22 15.08 10.61
C ASN A 173 7.16 14.98 9.51
N THR A 174 7.40 14.20 8.44
CA THR A 174 6.38 14.02 7.39
C THR A 174 5.15 13.29 7.93
N CYS A 175 5.33 12.31 8.82
CA CYS A 175 4.22 11.60 9.46
C CYS A 175 3.37 12.56 10.32
N ASN A 176 4.02 13.36 11.18
CA ASN A 176 3.37 14.39 12.00
C ASN A 176 2.70 15.46 11.14
N TYR A 177 3.31 15.85 10.02
CA TYR A 177 2.74 16.79 9.06
C TYR A 177 1.43 16.26 8.47
N ILE A 178 1.43 15.01 7.99
CA ILE A 178 0.21 14.35 7.51
C ILE A 178 -0.80 14.19 8.65
N ALA A 179 -0.36 13.82 9.85
CA ALA A 179 -1.27 13.57 10.97
C ALA A 179 -1.94 14.85 11.51
N THR A 180 -1.25 16.00 11.50
CA THR A 180 -1.73 17.23 12.15
C THR A 180 -2.40 18.22 11.19
N ASP A 181 -1.93 18.35 9.95
CA ASP A 181 -2.54 19.27 8.99
C ASP A 181 -3.61 18.57 8.13
N LEU A 182 -4.87 18.71 8.54
CA LEU A 182 -6.01 18.10 7.82
C LEU A 182 -6.23 18.68 6.41
N LYS A 183 -5.62 19.83 6.06
CA LYS A 183 -5.65 20.36 4.69
C LYS A 183 -4.74 19.57 3.75
N VAL A 184 -3.77 18.84 4.30
CA VAL A 184 -2.91 17.92 3.56
C VAL A 184 -3.68 16.64 3.33
N LEU A 185 -3.86 16.23 2.08
CA LEU A 185 -4.60 15.00 1.73
C LEU A 185 -6.00 14.93 2.38
N PRO A 186 -6.89 15.90 2.16
CA PRO A 186 -8.20 15.96 2.83
C PRO A 186 -9.13 14.81 2.45
N ARG A 187 -8.81 14.08 1.37
CA ARG A 187 -9.55 12.91 0.88
C ARG A 187 -8.94 11.57 1.29
N LEU A 188 -7.90 11.60 2.12
CA LEU A 188 -7.21 10.37 2.54
C LEU A 188 -8.18 9.49 3.33
N ASP A 189 -8.49 8.33 2.76
CA ASP A 189 -9.41 7.35 3.31
C ASP A 189 -8.70 6.01 3.61
N SER A 190 -7.58 5.77 2.93
CA SER A 190 -6.82 4.53 3.00
C SER A 190 -5.34 4.82 3.21
N PHE A 191 -4.77 4.25 4.27
CA PHE A 191 -3.36 4.39 4.58
C PHE A 191 -2.69 3.03 4.78
N THR A 192 -1.56 2.85 4.12
CA THR A 192 -0.65 1.71 4.30
C THR A 192 0.70 2.19 4.78
N GLY A 193 1.20 1.63 5.86
CA GLY A 193 2.55 1.96 6.33
C GLY A 193 2.97 1.21 7.58
N PRO A 194 4.17 1.52 8.11
CA PRO A 194 4.64 0.96 9.35
C PRO A 194 3.74 1.40 10.52
N ILE A 195 3.70 0.58 11.56
CA ILE A 195 2.80 0.79 12.70
C ILE A 195 3.00 2.15 13.38
N ASP A 196 4.24 2.64 13.48
CA ASP A 196 4.56 3.92 14.11
C ASP A 196 3.91 5.12 13.40
N TRP A 197 3.74 5.02 12.08
CA TRP A 197 3.07 6.05 11.28
C TRP A 197 1.55 5.96 11.43
N LEU A 198 1.03 4.74 11.39
CA LEU A 198 -0.39 4.47 11.60
C LEU A 198 -0.85 4.96 12.99
N GLN A 199 -0.02 4.77 14.02
CA GLN A 199 -0.28 5.27 15.38
C GLN A 199 -0.38 6.79 15.48
N GLN A 200 0.16 7.55 14.53
CA GLN A 200 0.05 9.01 14.52
C GLN A 200 -1.09 9.49 13.63
N ILE A 201 -1.26 8.85 12.47
CA ILE A 201 -2.19 9.27 11.42
C ILE A 201 -3.62 8.79 11.71
N ALA A 202 -3.81 7.50 11.97
CA ALA A 202 -5.14 6.90 12.10
C ALA A 202 -5.97 7.48 13.27
N PRO A 203 -5.38 7.80 14.45
CA PRO A 203 -6.04 8.56 15.51
C PRO A 203 -6.69 9.89 15.10
N LYS A 204 -6.07 10.60 14.15
CA LYS A 204 -6.40 11.99 13.84
C LYS A 204 -7.20 12.11 12.53
N ARG A 205 -7.44 10.99 11.85
CA ARG A 205 -8.08 10.95 10.54
C ARG A 205 -9.09 9.81 10.48
N ALA A 206 -10.27 10.11 9.95
CA ALA A 206 -11.30 9.11 9.70
C ALA A 206 -10.93 8.26 8.47
N LEU A 207 -10.10 7.23 8.68
CA LEU A 207 -9.72 6.27 7.65
C LEU A 207 -10.75 5.13 7.59
N SER A 208 -11.24 4.79 6.40
CA SER A 208 -12.05 3.58 6.20
C SER A 208 -11.19 2.32 6.00
N GLU A 209 -9.96 2.48 5.51
CA GLU A 209 -9.05 1.36 5.22
C GLU A 209 -7.68 1.57 5.88
N ILE A 210 -7.25 0.55 6.65
CA ILE A 210 -5.93 0.51 7.28
C ILE A 210 -5.21 -0.76 6.83
N ILE A 211 -3.98 -0.58 6.33
CA ILE A 211 -3.10 -1.68 5.98
C ILE A 211 -1.80 -1.54 6.79
N LEU A 212 -1.64 -2.42 7.78
CA LEU A 212 -0.45 -2.52 8.60
C LEU A 212 0.60 -3.33 7.85
N ASP A 213 1.70 -2.67 7.45
CA ASP A 213 2.83 -3.31 6.79
C ASP A 213 3.94 -3.59 7.83
N ASN A 214 3.81 -4.68 8.60
CA ASN A 214 4.86 -5.11 9.54
C ASN A 214 5.91 -6.02 8.88
N GLY A 215 5.99 -6.04 7.55
CA GLY A 215 7.00 -6.80 6.82
C GLY A 215 8.40 -6.29 7.12
N ASN A 216 9.16 -7.06 7.89
CA ASN A 216 10.61 -6.98 8.10
C ASN A 216 11.22 -6.02 9.13
N TYR A 217 10.45 -5.41 10.06
CA TYR A 217 11.06 -4.49 11.05
C TYR A 217 11.68 -5.15 12.29
N TYR A 218 11.63 -6.47 12.45
CA TYR A 218 12.09 -7.15 13.67
C TYR A 218 13.21 -8.16 13.42
N ASN A 219 14.41 -7.65 13.14
CA ASN A 219 15.64 -8.25 13.67
C ASN A 219 16.36 -7.33 14.67
N ASN A 220 15.77 -6.20 15.04
CA ASN A 220 16.27 -5.38 16.14
C ASN A 220 15.12 -5.01 17.08
N PRO A 221 14.90 -5.77 18.17
CA PRO A 221 14.02 -5.36 19.24
C PRO A 221 14.72 -4.19 19.95
N ILE A 222 14.49 -2.95 19.51
CA ILE A 222 14.83 -1.82 20.35
C ILE A 222 13.83 -1.83 21.51
N PRO A 223 14.29 -1.79 22.77
CA PRO A 223 13.40 -1.67 23.90
C PRO A 223 12.62 -0.37 23.78
N TRP A 224 11.29 -0.47 23.80
CA TRP A 224 10.37 0.66 23.99
C TRP A 224 10.73 1.54 25.20
N ASN A 225 11.63 1.06 26.07
CA ASN A 225 12.21 1.78 27.20
C ASN A 225 12.94 3.09 26.83
N ARG A 226 13.28 3.35 25.55
CA ARG A 226 13.75 4.69 25.13
C ARG A 226 12.60 5.69 24.87
N PHE A 227 11.37 5.20 24.66
CA PHE A 227 10.17 6.03 24.49
C PHE A 227 9.31 6.11 25.75
N THR A 228 9.65 5.36 26.81
CA THR A 228 9.06 5.52 28.16
C THR A 228 9.65 6.68 28.94
N GLY A 229 10.60 7.43 28.37
CA GLY A 229 10.80 8.80 28.83
C GLY A 229 9.51 9.55 28.51
N GLU A 230 8.79 10.01 29.52
CA GLU A 230 7.41 10.54 29.49
C GLU A 230 7.12 11.68 28.48
N ALA A 231 8.11 12.11 27.68
CA ALA A 231 8.09 13.34 26.90
C ALA A 231 7.53 13.23 25.45
N PRO A 232 7.82 12.22 24.60
CA PRO A 232 7.33 12.22 23.22
C PRO A 232 5.88 11.72 23.09
N LEU A 233 5.37 10.99 24.09
CA LEU A 233 3.98 10.48 24.09
C LEU A 233 2.99 11.53 24.60
N ARG A 234 3.42 12.44 25.51
CA ARG A 234 2.59 13.56 25.99
C ARG A 234 2.30 14.59 24.90
N SER A 235 3.22 14.83 23.97
CA SER A 235 3.03 15.79 22.87
C SER A 235 2.11 15.29 21.75
N ALA A 236 1.83 13.98 21.69
CA ALA A 236 0.91 13.40 20.72
C ALA A 236 -0.56 13.34 21.20
N GLY A 237 -0.85 13.73 22.45
CA GLY A 237 -2.20 13.65 23.03
C GLY A 237 -2.70 12.22 23.27
N LEU A 238 -1.81 11.23 23.18
CA LEU A 238 -2.13 9.82 23.33
C LEU A 238 -1.91 9.40 24.78
N TYR A 239 -2.96 9.49 25.60
CA TYR A 239 -2.99 8.95 26.96
C TYR A 239 -3.03 7.42 26.91
N TYR A 240 -1.87 6.78 26.86
CA TYR A 240 -1.79 5.33 27.09
C TYR A 240 -1.60 5.05 28.58
N LYS A 241 -2.58 4.41 29.23
CA LYS A 241 -2.39 3.88 30.60
C LYS A 241 -1.32 2.79 30.57
N ALA A 242 -0.19 3.06 31.21
CA ALA A 242 0.95 2.15 31.35
C ALA A 242 0.60 0.77 31.96
N GLU A 243 -0.56 0.64 32.62
CA GLU A 243 -1.05 -0.62 33.19
C GLU A 243 -1.43 -1.66 32.14
N TYR A 244 -1.89 -1.25 30.94
CA TYR A 244 -2.26 -2.19 29.87
C TYR A 244 -1.04 -2.93 29.29
N TYR A 245 0.12 -2.26 29.28
CA TYR A 245 1.38 -2.82 28.79
C TYR A 245 2.06 -3.77 29.78
N LYS A 246 1.80 -3.64 31.09
CA LYS A 246 2.36 -4.58 32.09
C LYS A 246 1.77 -5.99 31.97
N MET A 247 0.59 -6.15 31.36
CA MET A 247 -0.05 -7.45 31.15
C MET A 247 0.40 -8.16 29.86
N LEU A 248 0.96 -7.44 28.90
CA LEU A 248 1.39 -8.00 27.61
C LEU A 248 2.91 -8.15 27.62
N LYS A 249 3.43 -9.38 27.72
CA LYS A 249 4.88 -9.64 27.57
C LYS A 249 5.40 -8.98 26.28
N PRO A 250 6.58 -8.35 26.28
CA PRO A 250 6.88 -7.24 25.36
C PRO A 250 7.16 -7.60 23.89
N SER A 251 6.89 -8.81 23.40
CA SER A 251 7.56 -9.25 22.16
C SER A 251 6.74 -9.43 20.88
N ASN A 252 5.40 -9.48 20.82
CA ASN A 252 4.73 -9.87 19.54
C ASN A 252 3.33 -9.29 19.21
N TYR A 253 2.82 -8.29 19.94
CA TYR A 253 1.40 -7.87 19.82
C TYR A 253 1.19 -6.39 19.44
N TYR A 254 2.14 -5.77 18.73
CA TYR A 254 2.10 -4.33 18.50
C TYR A 254 0.84 -3.86 17.74
N TRP A 255 0.43 -4.56 16.68
CA TRP A 255 -0.77 -4.20 15.93
C TRP A 255 -2.05 -4.39 16.75
N VAL A 256 -2.09 -5.36 17.66
CA VAL A 256 -3.21 -5.53 18.60
C VAL A 256 -3.32 -4.31 19.51
N CYS A 257 -2.20 -3.87 20.12
CA CYS A 257 -2.20 -2.68 20.98
C CYS A 257 -2.68 -1.45 20.21
N PHE A 258 -2.29 -1.34 18.94
CA PHE A 258 -2.79 -0.29 18.04
C PHE A 258 -4.30 -0.39 17.78
N LEU A 259 -4.86 -1.59 17.58
CA LEU A 259 -6.32 -1.70 17.48
C LEU A 259 -7.03 -1.27 18.77
N GLY A 260 -6.47 -1.62 19.93
CA GLY A 260 -6.94 -1.15 21.22
C GLY A 260 -6.97 0.38 21.29
N SER A 261 -5.93 1.04 20.79
CA SER A 261 -5.82 2.50 20.82
C SER A 261 -6.81 3.20 19.90
N LEU A 262 -7.02 2.68 18.69
CA LEU A 262 -8.03 3.22 17.77
C LEU A 262 -9.42 3.20 18.40
N ARG A 263 -9.74 2.14 19.14
CA ARG A 263 -11.00 2.02 19.86
C ARG A 263 -11.11 3.01 21.02
N GLU A 264 -10.06 3.16 21.83
CA GLU A 264 -10.05 4.15 22.93
C GLU A 264 -10.29 5.57 22.42
N GLN A 265 -9.89 5.86 21.19
CA GLN A 265 -10.08 7.15 20.51
C GLN A 265 -11.30 7.18 19.58
N GLN A 266 -12.15 6.15 19.62
CA GLN A 266 -13.38 6.01 18.85
C GLN A 266 -13.19 6.09 17.32
N GLN A 267 -11.98 5.82 16.83
CA GLN A 267 -11.67 5.76 15.39
C GLN A 267 -12.07 4.41 14.76
N ASP A 268 -12.33 3.40 15.58
CA ASP A 268 -12.82 2.09 15.15
C ASP A 268 -14.17 2.17 14.41
N GLN A 269 -14.93 3.25 14.61
CA GLN A 269 -16.24 3.47 13.99
C GLN A 269 -16.20 3.70 12.48
N ALA A 270 -15.09 4.21 11.93
CA ALA A 270 -14.96 4.53 10.51
C ALA A 270 -14.42 3.36 9.68
N ILE A 271 -13.69 2.44 10.32
CA ILE A 271 -12.88 1.43 9.64
C ILE A 271 -13.78 0.31 9.12
N THR A 272 -13.72 0.11 7.81
CA THR A 272 -14.44 -0.93 7.05
C THR A 272 -13.52 -2.05 6.61
N LYS A 273 -12.22 -1.76 6.43
CA LYS A 273 -11.22 -2.74 6.02
C LYS A 273 -9.94 -2.62 6.82
N LEU A 274 -9.53 -3.76 7.37
CA LEU A 274 -8.26 -3.91 8.10
C LEU A 274 -7.43 -5.01 7.45
N VAL A 275 -6.20 -4.68 7.08
CA VAL A 275 -5.21 -5.64 6.57
C VAL A 275 -3.98 -5.59 7.44
N VAL A 276 -3.49 -6.74 7.87
CA VAL A 276 -2.29 -6.89 8.69
C VAL A 276 -1.34 -7.82 7.97
N TYR A 277 -0.20 -7.29 7.53
CA TYR A 277 0.96 -8.06 7.09
C TYR A 277 1.90 -8.24 8.27
N GLU A 278 2.29 -9.47 8.56
CA GLU A 278 3.14 -9.80 9.70
C GLU A 278 4.36 -10.61 9.27
N SER A 279 5.52 -10.31 9.83
CA SER A 279 6.65 -11.22 9.76
C SER A 279 6.57 -12.18 10.95
N LEU A 280 6.38 -13.47 10.68
CA LEU A 280 6.51 -14.52 11.67
C LEU A 280 7.79 -15.30 11.38
N SER A 281 8.77 -15.17 12.25
CA SER A 281 10.01 -15.93 12.16
C SER A 281 9.84 -17.32 12.77
N GLY A 282 10.37 -18.34 12.07
CA GLY A 282 10.46 -19.70 12.56
C GLY A 282 9.69 -20.73 11.74
N PRO A 283 10.00 -22.03 11.90
CA PRO A 283 9.36 -23.10 11.16
C PRO A 283 7.87 -23.19 11.48
N ILE A 284 7.07 -23.60 10.48
CA ILE A 284 5.64 -23.94 10.66
C ILE A 284 5.57 -25.03 11.74
N GLY A 285 4.94 -24.73 12.88
CA GLY A 285 4.94 -25.62 14.06
C GLY A 285 4.11 -25.08 15.23
N SER A 286 4.32 -25.64 16.42
CA SER A 286 3.57 -25.32 17.65
C SER A 286 3.59 -23.83 18.01
N LYS A 287 4.74 -23.15 17.85
CA LYS A 287 4.87 -21.70 18.11
C LYS A 287 4.00 -20.84 17.18
N LEU A 288 3.93 -21.19 15.90
CA LEU A 288 3.06 -20.51 14.94
C LEU A 288 1.59 -20.72 15.31
N ARG A 289 1.20 -21.95 15.62
CA ARG A 289 -0.15 -22.29 16.11
C ARG A 289 -0.52 -21.48 17.37
N GLU A 290 0.34 -21.47 18.38
CA GLU A 290 0.12 -20.71 19.62
C GLU A 290 -0.06 -19.22 19.34
N THR A 291 0.74 -18.66 18.44
CA THR A 291 0.65 -17.26 18.04
C THR A 291 -0.68 -16.95 17.34
N ILE A 292 -1.10 -17.79 16.40
CA ILE A 292 -2.37 -17.64 15.68
C ILE A 292 -3.55 -17.75 16.66
N VAL A 293 -3.57 -18.80 17.49
CA VAL A 293 -4.63 -19.01 18.48
C VAL A 293 -4.73 -17.84 19.45
N LEU A 294 -3.59 -17.33 19.91
CA LEU A 294 -3.57 -16.20 20.82
C LEU A 294 -4.09 -14.92 20.14
N ARG A 295 -3.69 -14.63 18.90
CA ARG A 295 -4.19 -13.48 18.13
C ARG A 295 -5.70 -13.54 17.90
N LEU A 296 -6.23 -14.73 17.58
CA LEU A 296 -7.67 -14.93 17.42
C LEU A 296 -8.41 -14.70 18.74
N LYS A 297 -7.88 -15.22 19.86
CA LYS A 297 -8.44 -14.94 21.19
C LYS A 297 -8.45 -13.45 21.49
N THR A 298 -7.39 -12.74 21.14
CA THR A 298 -7.32 -11.29 21.33
C THR A 298 -8.39 -10.54 20.53
N LEU A 299 -8.64 -10.91 19.26
CA LEU A 299 -9.73 -10.32 18.49
C LEU A 299 -11.11 -10.59 19.12
N GLN A 300 -11.27 -11.72 19.81
CA GLN A 300 -12.50 -12.04 20.56
C GLN A 300 -12.62 -11.20 21.85
N THR A 301 -11.52 -10.96 22.56
CA THR A 301 -11.51 -10.21 23.84
C THR A 301 -11.50 -8.69 23.65
N HIS A 302 -11.25 -8.20 22.44
CA HIS A 302 -11.28 -6.78 22.09
C HIS A 302 -12.42 -6.48 21.11
N PRO A 303 -13.70 -6.59 21.53
CA PRO A 303 -14.81 -6.17 20.68
C PRO A 303 -14.68 -4.67 20.36
N GLY A 304 -14.99 -4.32 19.11
CA GLY A 304 -14.81 -3.00 18.51
C GLY A 304 -14.86 -3.11 16.99
N PHE A 305 -14.91 -1.99 16.28
CA PHE A 305 -15.04 -1.94 14.81
C PHE A 305 -16.41 -2.38 14.26
N PRO A 306 -17.50 -1.68 14.65
CA PRO A 306 -18.86 -2.05 14.24
C PRO A 306 -19.12 -1.93 12.74
N ARG A 307 -18.23 -1.26 11.98
CA ARG A 307 -18.30 -1.14 10.52
C ARG A 307 -17.32 -2.04 9.77
N LEU A 308 -16.53 -2.86 10.45
CA LEU A 308 -15.53 -3.71 9.79
C LEU A 308 -16.23 -4.75 8.91
N GLU A 309 -16.05 -4.64 7.60
CA GLU A 309 -16.60 -5.54 6.60
C GLU A 309 -15.55 -6.55 6.10
N ARG A 310 -14.26 -6.19 6.18
CA ARG A 310 -13.16 -7.05 5.73
C ARG A 310 -11.96 -7.03 6.67
N LEU A 311 -11.54 -8.23 7.10
CA LEU A 311 -10.34 -8.45 7.89
C LEU A 311 -9.35 -9.36 7.13
N VAL A 312 -8.11 -8.93 6.96
CA VAL A 312 -7.06 -9.76 6.37
C VAL A 312 -5.86 -9.78 7.32
N ILE A 313 -5.40 -10.97 7.69
CA ILE A 313 -4.17 -11.18 8.45
C ILE A 313 -3.34 -12.15 7.65
N GLN A 314 -2.16 -11.75 7.21
CA GLN A 314 -1.32 -12.56 6.33
C GLN A 314 0.15 -12.38 6.69
N LEU A 315 0.98 -13.35 6.29
CA LEU A 315 2.41 -13.15 6.39
C LEU A 315 2.88 -12.14 5.35
N ALA A 316 3.90 -11.37 5.71
CA ALA A 316 4.56 -10.44 4.82
C ALA A 316 5.29 -11.17 3.68
N ASP A 317 5.78 -12.38 3.97
CA ASP A 317 6.35 -13.28 2.97
C ASP A 317 5.27 -14.25 2.48
N ASP A 318 5.17 -14.44 1.16
CA ASP A 318 4.21 -15.34 0.48
C ASP A 318 4.46 -16.84 0.79
N GLU A 319 5.22 -17.16 1.84
CA GLU A 319 5.76 -18.49 2.13
C GLU A 319 4.87 -19.38 3.01
N VAL A 320 3.67 -18.95 3.43
CA VAL A 320 2.74 -19.89 4.11
C VAL A 320 2.18 -20.88 3.09
N ARG A 321 2.90 -21.98 2.91
CA ARG A 321 2.56 -23.08 2.00
C ARG A 321 1.55 -24.08 2.58
N CYS A 322 0.87 -23.79 3.69
CA CYS A 322 -0.04 -24.74 4.33
C CYS A 322 -1.37 -24.15 4.84
N PRO A 323 -2.27 -23.65 3.96
CA PRO A 323 -3.62 -23.22 4.34
C PRO A 323 -4.42 -24.29 5.10
N SER A 324 -4.19 -25.57 4.80
CA SER A 324 -4.85 -26.70 5.48
C SER A 324 -4.56 -26.76 6.98
N LEU A 325 -3.31 -26.52 7.39
CA LEU A 325 -2.92 -26.51 8.81
C LEU A 325 -3.52 -25.30 9.54
N VAL A 326 -3.47 -24.12 8.92
CA VAL A 326 -4.08 -22.91 9.45
C VAL A 326 -5.60 -23.10 9.61
N SER A 327 -6.25 -23.70 8.61
CA SER A 327 -7.68 -24.02 8.66
C SER A 327 -8.03 -24.94 9.82
N ALA A 328 -7.17 -25.93 10.13
CA ALA A 328 -7.36 -26.80 11.29
C ALA A 328 -7.21 -26.03 12.61
N TRP A 329 -6.25 -25.10 12.70
CA TRP A 329 -6.01 -24.29 13.89
C TRP A 329 -7.09 -23.24 14.16
N LEU A 330 -7.71 -22.70 13.10
CA LEU A 330 -8.84 -21.77 13.20
C LEU A 330 -10.04 -22.41 13.92
N GLY A 331 -10.19 -23.73 13.84
CA GLY A 331 -11.27 -24.45 14.52
C GLY A 331 -12.65 -23.91 14.14
N LYS A 332 -13.41 -23.41 15.12
CA LYS A 332 -14.72 -22.78 14.89
C LYS A 332 -14.63 -21.46 14.12
N MET A 333 -13.52 -20.73 14.23
CA MET A 333 -13.30 -19.45 13.54
C MET A 333 -13.09 -19.61 12.03
N LYS A 334 -13.18 -20.82 11.47
CA LYS A 334 -13.25 -21.03 10.02
C LYS A 334 -14.61 -20.64 9.41
N HIS A 335 -15.60 -20.32 10.24
CA HIS A 335 -16.95 -19.91 9.81
C HIS A 335 -17.22 -18.47 10.23
N LEU A 336 -17.76 -17.68 9.30
CA LEU A 336 -18.04 -16.26 9.51
C LEU A 336 -19.01 -15.99 10.68
N ASP A 337 -19.98 -16.87 10.92
CA ASP A 337 -20.94 -16.77 12.03
C ASP A 337 -20.27 -16.64 13.41
N ASN A 338 -19.13 -17.30 13.60
CA ASN A 338 -18.39 -17.21 14.87
C ASN A 338 -17.67 -15.87 15.03
N TRP A 339 -17.36 -15.19 13.92
CA TRP A 339 -16.80 -13.84 13.94
C TRP A 339 -17.87 -12.79 14.22
N HIS A 340 -19.11 -12.96 13.75
CA HIS A 340 -20.19 -11.98 13.94
C HIS A 340 -20.52 -11.68 15.40
N LYS A 341 -20.19 -12.59 16.33
CA LYS A 341 -20.27 -12.34 17.77
C LYS A 341 -19.41 -11.17 18.25
N HIS A 342 -18.33 -10.88 17.53
CA HIS A 342 -17.36 -9.85 17.88
C HIS A 342 -17.27 -8.75 16.80
N LEU A 343 -17.54 -9.09 15.54
CA LEU A 343 -17.45 -8.24 14.36
C LEU A 343 -18.74 -8.39 13.52
N PRO A 344 -19.86 -7.76 13.91
CA PRO A 344 -21.19 -8.08 13.39
C PRO A 344 -21.40 -7.75 11.91
N ARG A 345 -20.60 -6.84 11.33
CA ARG A 345 -20.68 -6.46 9.91
C ARG A 345 -19.66 -7.16 9.02
N LEU A 346 -18.87 -8.07 9.57
CA LEU A 346 -17.83 -8.76 8.81
C LEU A 346 -18.45 -9.57 7.68
N ARG A 347 -18.04 -9.29 6.44
CA ARG A 347 -18.49 -10.01 5.23
C ARG A 347 -17.46 -11.00 4.73
N SER A 348 -16.19 -10.76 5.04
CA SER A 348 -15.10 -11.64 4.65
C SER A 348 -13.95 -11.52 5.64
N ALA A 349 -13.28 -12.64 5.90
CA ALA A 349 -11.98 -12.65 6.55
C ALA A 349 -10.99 -13.51 5.78
N ALA A 350 -9.72 -13.14 5.80
CA ALA A 350 -8.64 -14.00 5.33
C ALA A 350 -7.57 -14.06 6.41
N VAL A 351 -7.22 -15.27 6.85
CA VAL A 351 -6.26 -15.47 7.94
C VAL A 351 -5.20 -16.48 7.49
N TYR A 352 -3.97 -16.00 7.33
CA TYR A 352 -2.78 -16.72 6.83
C TYR A 352 -3.08 -17.60 5.61
N GLY A 353 -3.73 -17.03 4.60
CA GLY A 353 -4.06 -17.70 3.34
C GLY A 353 -5.33 -18.55 3.36
N VAL A 354 -6.05 -18.62 4.49
CA VAL A 354 -7.37 -19.26 4.57
C VAL A 354 -8.45 -18.19 4.42
N GLU A 355 -9.23 -18.28 3.35
CA GLU A 355 -10.43 -17.46 3.17
C GLU A 355 -11.58 -18.00 4.04
N ILE A 356 -12.25 -17.08 4.72
CA ILE A 356 -13.39 -17.30 5.59
C ILE A 356 -14.53 -16.47 4.99
N VAL A 357 -15.49 -17.18 4.39
CA VAL A 357 -16.67 -16.62 3.73
C VAL A 357 -17.92 -17.01 4.51
#